data_AF-F9GAQ4-F1
#
_entry.id   AF-F9GAQ4-F1
#
_cell.length_a   1.000
_cell.length_b   1.000
_cell.length_c   1.000
_cell.angle_alpha   90.00
_cell.angle_beta   90.00
_cell.angle_gamma   90.00
#
_symmetry.space_group_name_H-M   'P 1'
#
loop_
_entity.id
_entity.type
_entity.pdbx_description
1 polymer ?
#
loop_
_entity_poly.entity_id
_entity_poly.type
_entity_poly.pdbx_seq_one_letter_code
_entity_poly.pdbx_strand_id
1 'polypeptide(L)'
;MLVSSFFLALGASAITHAHGIRVERSENRLIKGPASPDGASSSSMEPVWHAKQQGGGLMKLDFHRLIQRRDTSSADTGTSADATSTATKDSSVVETTENEATTTAEAGSTTLETTDSATEASTTEESSLSSTTATSTSTSSIASSTSTTSTSTEPGASCYSTTVKSSTICETTGFTTLTCYAANITSSTCSPGLLCTTQSSNGVTVCMELQNEVGTAVTMSSKPSFKSLPLRKDGPPGNAWGLFGDNDECGMLNLLTPEIIAKAASEIRDGVRVSTDWPLNRMSLPCFGRAPFKHEITTKTPRAVNDDTLTFNTQSSSQWDGFRHYAYQKEKLWFNGKSLDELLSSDVNGIQAWVDRGGIVGRGVLLDYASWADKNNITLTPFETKSITVSTLKEVAESQGTTFQQGDILFIRTGWVRAYDKLSDDECKTLADYKVPPAHGIESSEETLRWLWEQDFAAVAGDQPSMEAWPCQNTDYFLHEWLLAGWGIPIGELFDLEALSKECEKRGRWSFFFSSMPLKVPGGVASPPNGVAIF
;
A
#
# COMPACT_ATOMS: atom_id res chain seq x y z
N MET A 1 41.67 16.00 -44.73
CA MET A 1 42.13 14.75 -45.39
C MET A 1 41.44 13.57 -44.74
N LEU A 2 41.11 12.51 -45.50
CA LEU A 2 40.99 11.07 -45.13
C LEU A 2 40.38 10.72 -43.75
N VAL A 3 39.28 9.97 -43.56
CA VAL A 3 38.49 8.99 -44.36
C VAL A 3 39.15 7.59 -44.54
N SER A 4 38.57 6.58 -43.85
CA SER A 4 38.73 5.10 -43.98
C SER A 4 40.11 4.49 -43.62
N SER A 5 40.28 3.23 -43.18
CA SER A 5 39.42 2.02 -43.03
C SER A 5 39.72 1.30 -41.69
N PHE A 6 38.75 0.76 -40.91
CA PHE A 6 38.11 -0.58 -41.01
C PHE A 6 39.06 -1.81 -40.86
N PHE A 7 38.93 -2.59 -39.76
CA PHE A 7 38.41 -3.98 -39.77
C PHE A 7 38.18 -4.59 -38.35
N LEU A 8 37.53 -5.77 -38.30
CA LEU A 8 36.86 -6.41 -37.15
C LEU A 8 37.75 -6.99 -36.03
N ALA A 9 37.20 -6.99 -34.81
CA ALA A 9 37.07 -8.19 -33.97
C ALA A 9 35.78 -8.11 -33.14
N LEU A 10 34.92 -9.13 -33.19
CA LEU A 10 33.64 -9.21 -32.45
C LEU A 10 33.68 -10.39 -31.48
N GLY A 11 33.36 -10.14 -30.20
CA GLY A 11 33.28 -11.15 -29.15
C GLY A 11 32.06 -10.86 -28.27
N ALA A 12 31.23 -11.87 -28.01
CA ALA A 12 29.86 -11.70 -27.55
C ALA A 12 29.74 -10.96 -26.19
N SER A 13 28.91 -9.90 -26.17
CA SER A 13 28.32 -9.33 -24.96
C SER A 13 26.81 -9.30 -25.13
N ALA A 14 26.09 -10.22 -24.47
CA ALA A 14 24.64 -10.20 -24.41
C ALA A 14 24.20 -9.13 -23.40
N ILE A 15 23.74 -7.98 -23.89
CA ILE A 15 23.27 -6.86 -23.07
C ILE A 15 21.74 -6.94 -22.96
N THR A 16 21.24 -7.43 -21.83
CA THR A 16 19.82 -7.31 -21.45
C THR A 16 19.64 -6.13 -20.51
N HIS A 17 18.85 -5.14 -20.92
CA HIS A 17 18.50 -4.00 -20.06
C HIS A 17 17.31 -4.33 -19.16
N ALA A 18 17.56 -4.39 -17.85
CA ALA A 18 16.55 -4.25 -16.81
C ALA A 18 17.07 -3.26 -15.75
N HIS A 19 16.30 -2.19 -15.49
CA HIS A 19 16.47 -1.25 -14.37
C HIS A 19 17.91 -0.77 -14.02
N GLY A 20 18.74 -0.50 -15.03
CA GLY A 20 19.96 0.32 -14.88
C GLY A 20 21.16 -0.29 -14.15
N ILE A 21 21.10 -1.57 -13.77
CA ILE A 21 22.22 -2.26 -13.10
C ILE A 21 23.19 -2.84 -14.15
N ARG A 22 24.48 -2.54 -14.00
CA ARG A 22 25.56 -3.17 -14.78
C ARG A 22 26.27 -4.22 -13.91
N VAL A 23 26.21 -5.48 -14.35
CA VAL A 23 26.90 -6.61 -13.71
C VAL A 23 28.17 -6.91 -14.50
N GLU A 24 29.30 -7.02 -13.81
CA GLU A 24 30.59 -7.37 -14.43
C GLU A 24 31.22 -8.57 -13.72
N ARG A 25 31.93 -9.41 -14.49
CA ARG A 25 32.60 -10.60 -13.99
C ARG A 25 34.03 -10.25 -13.57
N SER A 26 34.31 -10.24 -12.27
CA SER A 26 35.67 -10.16 -11.73
C SER A 26 36.43 -11.48 -11.85
N GLU A 27 37.77 -11.41 -11.86
CA GLU A 27 38.65 -12.57 -11.97
C GLU A 27 38.61 -13.48 -10.72
N ASN A 28 38.78 -14.80 -10.93
CA ASN A 28 38.71 -15.80 -9.87
C ASN A 28 39.79 -15.57 -8.78
N ARG A 29 39.39 -15.37 -7.53
CA ARG A 29 40.31 -15.26 -6.38
C ARG A 29 40.31 -16.55 -5.56
N LEU A 30 41.48 -17.17 -5.35
CA LEU A 30 41.61 -18.27 -4.39
C LEU A 30 41.51 -17.74 -2.96
N ILE A 31 40.65 -18.35 -2.16
CA ILE A 31 40.67 -18.27 -0.70
C ILE A 31 41.05 -19.66 -0.18
N LYS A 32 42.07 -19.75 0.68
CA LYS A 32 42.46 -21.02 1.33
C LYS A 32 41.76 -21.14 2.68
N GLY A 33 40.94 -22.17 2.85
CA GLY A 33 40.44 -22.59 4.16
C GLY A 33 41.54 -23.21 5.04
N PRO A 34 41.29 -23.38 6.35
CA PRO A 34 42.20 -24.09 7.25
C PRO A 34 42.30 -25.59 6.90
N ALA A 35 43.44 -26.20 7.21
CA ALA A 35 43.70 -27.60 6.87
C ALA A 35 42.98 -28.58 7.82
N SER A 36 42.34 -29.60 7.25
CA SER A 36 41.87 -30.80 7.96
C SER A 36 43.01 -31.83 8.10
N PRO A 37 42.98 -32.77 9.07
CA PRO A 37 44.12 -33.66 9.35
C PRO A 37 44.57 -34.54 8.17
N ASP A 38 43.63 -34.97 7.33
CA ASP A 38 43.86 -36.04 6.32
C ASP A 38 44.35 -35.53 4.94
N GLY A 39 45.13 -34.45 4.93
CA GLY A 39 46.05 -34.07 3.83
C GLY A 39 45.46 -33.66 2.47
N ALA A 40 44.17 -33.88 2.21
CA ALA A 40 43.55 -33.63 0.90
C ALA A 40 42.88 -32.24 0.81
N SER A 41 43.52 -31.28 0.14
CA SER A 41 42.97 -29.94 -0.09
C SER A 41 42.09 -29.87 -1.35
N SER A 42 40.77 -30.04 -1.21
CA SER A 42 39.81 -29.70 -2.27
C SER A 42 39.52 -28.20 -2.29
N SER A 43 40.11 -27.46 -3.23
CA SER A 43 39.76 -26.06 -3.48
C SER A 43 38.64 -25.94 -4.51
N SER A 44 37.43 -25.58 -4.07
CA SER A 44 36.38 -25.11 -4.98
C SER A 44 36.69 -23.70 -5.49
N MET A 45 36.34 -23.41 -6.75
CA MET A 45 36.26 -22.06 -7.28
C MET A 45 34.79 -21.67 -7.42
N GLU A 46 34.30 -20.85 -6.50
CA GLU A 46 32.98 -20.24 -6.64
C GLU A 46 33.10 -18.88 -7.35
N PRO A 47 32.27 -18.61 -8.38
CA PRO A 47 32.31 -17.34 -9.11
C PRO A 47 31.60 -16.25 -8.30
N VAL A 48 32.38 -15.40 -7.62
CA VAL A 48 31.86 -14.17 -7.00
C VAL A 48 31.52 -13.15 -8.08
N TRP A 49 30.30 -12.62 -8.03
CA TRP A 49 29.81 -11.60 -8.95
C TRP A 49 29.69 -10.25 -8.22
N HIS A 50 30.05 -9.17 -8.91
CA HIS A 50 29.92 -7.81 -8.38
C HIS A 50 29.05 -6.96 -9.31
N ALA A 51 27.97 -6.40 -8.76
CA ALA A 51 27.15 -5.40 -9.43
C ALA A 51 27.68 -3.99 -9.11
N LYS A 52 27.70 -3.10 -10.10
CA LYS A 52 28.16 -1.73 -9.91
C LYS A 52 27.13 -0.75 -10.43
N GLN A 53 26.46 -0.06 -9.51
CA GLN A 53 25.52 1.02 -9.82
C GLN A 53 26.31 2.25 -10.32
N GLN A 54 25.76 2.98 -11.29
CA GLN A 54 26.32 4.27 -11.70
C GLN A 54 25.96 5.37 -10.69
N GLY A 55 26.65 5.37 -9.54
CA GLY A 55 26.54 6.43 -8.54
C GLY A 55 26.96 5.99 -7.14
N GLY A 56 28.16 6.38 -6.71
CA GLY A 56 28.58 6.47 -5.30
C GLY A 56 28.77 5.17 -4.49
N GLY A 57 27.95 4.14 -4.69
CA GLY A 57 27.88 2.96 -3.82
C GLY A 57 28.37 1.65 -4.45
N LEU A 58 28.90 0.77 -3.60
CA LEU A 58 29.21 -0.63 -3.91
C LEU A 58 28.22 -1.51 -3.14
N MET A 59 27.22 -2.06 -3.82
CA MET A 59 26.38 -3.13 -3.28
C MET A 59 27.09 -4.48 -3.42
N LYS A 60 27.00 -5.31 -2.40
CA LYS A 60 27.45 -6.71 -2.42
C LYS A 60 26.22 -7.60 -2.63
N LEU A 61 26.36 -8.64 -3.45
CA LEU A 61 25.31 -9.61 -3.75
C LEU A 61 25.94 -11.01 -3.71
N ASP A 62 25.72 -11.74 -2.61
CA ASP A 62 26.30 -13.06 -2.39
C ASP A 62 25.28 -14.18 -2.67
N PHE A 63 25.35 -14.78 -3.86
CA PHE A 63 24.44 -15.84 -4.30
C PHE A 63 24.77 -17.19 -3.64
N HIS A 64 23.96 -17.64 -2.68
CA HIS A 64 24.25 -18.83 -1.85
C HIS A 64 23.54 -20.14 -2.23
N ARG A 65 22.59 -20.16 -3.18
CA ARG A 65 21.83 -21.39 -3.49
C ARG A 65 21.38 -21.52 -4.95
N LEU A 66 21.70 -22.66 -5.55
CA LEU A 66 21.17 -23.14 -6.83
C LEU A 66 20.21 -24.31 -6.57
N ILE A 67 19.05 -24.30 -7.23
CA ILE A 67 18.07 -25.41 -7.19
C ILE A 67 17.90 -25.90 -8.63
N GLN A 68 18.11 -27.21 -8.85
CA GLN A 68 18.20 -27.78 -10.19
C GLN A 68 16.91 -28.48 -10.62
N ARG A 69 16.52 -28.27 -11.88
CA ARG A 69 15.38 -28.87 -12.57
C ARG A 69 15.50 -30.40 -12.66
N ARG A 70 14.36 -31.10 -12.56
CA ARG A 70 14.16 -32.46 -13.06
C ARG A 70 13.11 -32.42 -14.17
N ASP A 71 13.27 -33.27 -15.17
CA ASP A 71 12.38 -33.37 -16.33
C ASP A 71 11.75 -34.75 -16.45
N THR A 72 10.48 -34.76 -16.83
CA THR A 72 9.76 -35.90 -17.40
C THR A 72 9.04 -35.42 -18.66
N SER A 73 8.96 -36.27 -19.68
CA SER A 73 8.41 -35.89 -20.98
C SER A 73 7.53 -36.99 -21.57
N SER A 74 6.31 -36.64 -21.92
CA SER A 74 5.50 -37.32 -22.95
C SER A 74 5.25 -36.33 -24.09
N ALA A 75 5.10 -36.85 -25.30
CA ALA A 75 4.81 -36.05 -26.49
C ALA A 75 3.74 -36.76 -27.31
N ASP A 76 2.54 -36.17 -27.34
CA ASP A 76 1.46 -36.60 -28.22
C ASP A 76 1.41 -35.72 -29.46
N THR A 77 1.36 -36.36 -30.63
CA THR A 77 1.18 -35.72 -31.94
C THR A 77 -0.13 -36.16 -32.55
N GLY A 78 -1.15 -35.28 -32.53
CA GLY A 78 -2.49 -35.56 -33.09
C GLY A 78 -3.02 -34.38 -33.89
N THR A 79 -3.30 -34.60 -35.18
CA THR A 79 -3.92 -33.60 -36.08
C THR A 79 -5.45 -33.71 -36.02
N SER A 80 -6.16 -32.60 -36.25
CA SER A 80 -7.62 -32.52 -36.19
C SER A 80 -8.37 -33.25 -37.32
N ALA A 81 -9.46 -33.93 -36.99
CA ALA A 81 -10.55 -34.27 -37.92
C ALA A 81 -11.91 -34.41 -37.19
N ASP A 82 -12.98 -34.27 -37.97
CA ASP A 82 -14.39 -34.04 -37.64
C ASP A 82 -15.16 -34.97 -36.67
N ALA A 83 -16.10 -34.31 -35.96
CA ALA A 83 -17.53 -34.64 -35.81
C ALA A 83 -18.09 -35.76 -34.90
N THR A 84 -19.26 -35.39 -34.36
CA THR A 84 -20.41 -36.22 -33.91
C THR A 84 -20.42 -36.77 -32.47
N SER A 85 -21.66 -36.92 -31.98
CA SER A 85 -22.06 -37.23 -30.60
C SER A 85 -21.88 -38.69 -30.19
N THR A 86 -21.66 -38.94 -28.89
CA THR A 86 -22.62 -39.71 -28.06
C THR A 86 -22.39 -39.46 -26.57
N ALA A 87 -23.36 -39.88 -25.73
CA ALA A 87 -23.30 -39.79 -24.26
C ALA A 87 -22.98 -41.16 -23.63
N THR A 88 -23.13 -41.27 -22.30
CA THR A 88 -22.93 -42.46 -21.43
C THR A 88 -21.47 -42.84 -21.10
N LYS A 89 -21.13 -43.38 -19.90
CA LYS A 89 -21.73 -43.37 -18.54
C LYS A 89 -20.69 -43.99 -17.57
N ASP A 90 -20.91 -43.87 -16.25
CA ASP A 90 -20.30 -44.69 -15.17
C ASP A 90 -18.79 -44.49 -14.88
N SER A 91 -18.25 -44.77 -13.67
CA SER A 91 -18.86 -44.82 -12.32
C SER A 91 -17.80 -44.95 -11.21
N SER A 92 -17.88 -44.15 -10.15
CA SER A 92 -17.34 -44.44 -8.78
C SER A 92 -17.84 -43.33 -7.84
N VAL A 93 -18.90 -43.49 -7.03
CA VAL A 93 -19.12 -44.45 -5.92
C VAL A 93 -18.17 -44.22 -4.74
N VAL A 94 -18.66 -43.45 -3.75
CA VAL A 94 -18.43 -43.66 -2.31
C VAL A 94 -19.77 -43.39 -1.61
N GLU A 95 -20.16 -44.26 -0.68
CA GLU A 95 -21.40 -44.20 0.11
C GLU A 95 -21.38 -43.01 1.09
N THR A 96 -22.43 -42.20 1.30
CA THR A 96 -23.79 -42.45 1.80
C THR A 96 -23.88 -43.07 3.20
N THR A 97 -24.27 -42.25 4.18
CA THR A 97 -25.06 -42.68 5.34
C THR A 97 -26.26 -41.75 5.47
N GLU A 98 -27.46 -42.30 5.31
CA GLU A 98 -28.74 -41.58 5.42
C GLU A 98 -29.22 -41.51 6.88
N ASN A 99 -30.15 -40.60 7.16
CA ASN A 99 -31.37 -40.99 7.86
C ASN A 99 -32.53 -40.01 7.57
N GLU A 100 -33.75 -40.48 7.76
CA GLU A 100 -34.94 -39.95 7.05
C GLU A 100 -35.73 -38.82 7.76
N ALA A 101 -36.48 -38.07 6.93
CA ALA A 101 -37.89 -37.66 7.09
C ALA A 101 -38.36 -36.95 8.40
N THR A 102 -39.25 -35.95 8.32
CA THR A 102 -40.66 -36.15 7.94
C THR A 102 -41.35 -34.88 7.43
N THR A 103 -42.38 -35.07 6.59
CA THR A 103 -43.18 -34.06 5.89
C THR A 103 -44.29 -33.41 6.73
N THR A 104 -44.64 -32.16 6.39
CA THR A 104 -46.04 -31.71 6.19
C THR A 104 -46.07 -30.47 5.28
N ALA A 105 -47.24 -30.14 4.70
CA ALA A 105 -47.40 -29.06 3.72
C ALA A 105 -48.81 -28.45 3.76
N GLU A 106 -48.93 -27.18 3.35
CA GLU A 106 -50.08 -26.52 2.67
C GLU A 106 -49.56 -25.14 2.19
N ALA A 107 -49.68 -24.76 0.91
CA ALA A 107 -50.84 -24.17 0.22
C ALA A 107 -51.21 -22.74 0.72
N GLY A 108 -51.39 -21.72 -0.14
CA GLY A 108 -51.21 -21.62 -1.59
C GLY A 108 -51.89 -20.35 -2.15
N SER A 109 -51.59 -19.93 -3.39
CA SER A 109 -52.43 -19.00 -4.19
C SER A 109 -52.03 -19.03 -5.68
N THR A 110 -52.89 -18.49 -6.55
CA THR A 110 -52.85 -18.70 -8.02
C THR A 110 -52.64 -17.44 -8.88
N THR A 111 -52.23 -17.71 -10.12
CA THR A 111 -52.37 -16.95 -11.37
C THR A 111 -53.79 -16.34 -11.60
N LEU A 112 -54.10 -15.47 -12.59
CA LEU A 112 -53.49 -15.16 -13.91
C LEU A 112 -54.04 -13.80 -14.48
N GLU A 113 -53.54 -13.42 -15.67
CA GLU A 113 -54.02 -12.46 -16.72
C GLU A 113 -53.45 -11.02 -16.67
N THR A 114 -52.81 -10.40 -17.70
CA THR A 114 -52.88 -10.31 -19.20
C THR A 114 -53.82 -9.26 -19.80
N THR A 115 -53.25 -8.17 -20.32
CA THR A 115 -53.61 -7.35 -21.52
C THR A 115 -52.57 -6.21 -21.61
N ASP A 116 -51.90 -5.80 -22.70
CA ASP A 116 -52.06 -5.85 -24.18
C ASP A 116 -52.48 -4.49 -24.81
N SER A 117 -51.61 -3.90 -25.66
CA SER A 117 -51.90 -3.00 -26.81
C SER A 117 -50.61 -2.42 -27.42
N ALA A 118 -50.63 -2.12 -28.74
CA ALA A 118 -49.59 -1.41 -29.52
C ALA A 118 -49.84 0.13 -29.56
N THR A 119 -49.23 1.02 -30.38
CA THR A 119 -48.49 1.00 -31.69
C THR A 119 -47.75 2.37 -31.84
N GLU A 120 -46.91 2.78 -32.82
CA GLU A 120 -46.35 2.32 -34.12
C GLU A 120 -45.07 3.16 -34.47
N ALA A 121 -44.50 3.01 -35.68
CA ALA A 121 -43.87 4.01 -36.61
C ALA A 121 -43.14 5.29 -36.09
N SER A 122 -42.03 5.80 -36.69
CA SER A 122 -41.07 5.40 -37.77
C SER A 122 -39.85 6.40 -37.70
N THR A 123 -38.94 6.73 -38.65
CA THR A 123 -38.79 6.56 -40.13
C THR A 123 -37.30 6.45 -40.59
N THR A 124 -36.73 7.46 -41.25
CA THR A 124 -35.45 7.50 -42.04
C THR A 124 -34.85 8.94 -41.98
N GLU A 125 -33.69 9.35 -42.51
CA GLU A 125 -32.79 8.97 -43.65
C GLU A 125 -31.29 9.10 -43.23
N GLU A 126 -30.32 8.33 -43.78
CA GLU A 126 -29.43 8.64 -44.93
C GLU A 126 -28.84 10.09 -44.99
N SER A 127 -27.59 10.37 -45.41
CA SER A 127 -26.46 9.60 -46.01
C SER A 127 -25.11 10.29 -45.60
N SER A 128 -23.88 10.05 -46.07
CA SER A 128 -23.31 9.40 -47.27
C SER A 128 -21.82 9.04 -47.07
N LEU A 129 -21.23 8.22 -47.96
CA LEU A 129 -19.77 7.96 -48.01
C LEU A 129 -19.04 8.98 -48.88
N SER A 130 -17.74 9.14 -48.64
CA SER A 130 -16.77 9.46 -49.70
C SER A 130 -15.63 8.44 -49.68
N SER A 131 -15.00 8.19 -50.83
CA SER A 131 -13.99 7.14 -51.00
C SER A 131 -12.81 7.64 -51.85
N THR A 132 -11.61 7.15 -51.54
CA THR A 132 -10.41 7.39 -52.33
C THR A 132 -9.66 6.07 -52.53
N THR A 133 -9.45 5.71 -53.79
CA THR A 133 -8.83 4.45 -54.19
C THR A 133 -7.30 4.53 -54.10
N ALA A 134 -6.66 3.52 -53.52
CA ALA A 134 -5.22 3.31 -53.58
C ALA A 134 -4.92 1.84 -53.93
N THR A 135 -3.82 1.61 -54.65
CA THR A 135 -3.58 0.37 -55.41
C THR A 135 -3.25 -0.84 -54.54
N SER A 136 -3.88 -1.97 -54.83
CA SER A 136 -3.65 -3.26 -54.15
C SER A 136 -2.30 -3.89 -54.53
N THR A 137 -1.47 -4.19 -53.54
CA THR A 137 -0.42 -5.23 -53.64
C THR A 137 -0.76 -6.30 -52.61
N SER A 138 -1.17 -7.49 -53.06
CA SER A 138 -1.74 -8.52 -52.19
C SER A 138 -0.68 -9.46 -51.61
N THR A 139 -0.12 -9.12 -50.44
CA THR A 139 0.68 -10.03 -49.62
C THR A 139 -0.23 -10.94 -48.78
N SER A 140 -0.42 -12.18 -49.21
CA SER A 140 -1.17 -13.19 -48.45
C SER A 140 -0.26 -13.99 -47.51
N SER A 141 -0.20 -13.59 -46.24
CA SER A 141 0.49 -14.36 -45.19
C SER A 141 -0.43 -15.45 -44.61
N ILE A 142 -0.07 -16.73 -44.81
CA ILE A 142 -0.72 -17.86 -44.12
C ILE A 142 0.01 -18.06 -42.79
N ALA A 143 -0.63 -17.68 -41.68
CA ALA A 143 -0.09 -17.86 -40.33
C ALA A 143 -0.76 -19.05 -39.64
N SER A 144 -0.07 -20.20 -39.61
CA SER A 144 -0.44 -21.33 -38.75
C SER A 144 0.25 -21.19 -37.39
N SER A 145 -0.51 -21.08 -36.31
CA SER A 145 0.01 -21.14 -34.94
C SER A 145 -0.34 -22.47 -34.27
N THR A 146 0.59 -23.01 -33.50
CA THR A 146 0.35 -24.15 -32.61
C THR A 146 0.87 -23.79 -31.22
N SER A 147 0.07 -24.07 -30.20
CA SER A 147 0.38 -23.78 -28.80
C SER A 147 0.18 -25.03 -27.95
N THR A 148 1.24 -25.49 -27.32
CA THR A 148 1.21 -26.59 -26.35
C THR A 148 1.42 -26.03 -24.95
N THR A 149 0.59 -26.43 -23.99
CA THR A 149 0.69 -26.01 -22.60
C THR A 149 0.92 -27.24 -21.73
N SER A 150 1.92 -27.20 -20.86
CA SER A 150 2.16 -28.23 -19.84
C SER A 150 2.29 -27.59 -18.46
N THR A 151 1.69 -28.24 -17.46
CA THR A 151 1.59 -27.75 -16.09
C THR A 151 1.98 -28.88 -15.14
N SER A 152 2.94 -28.64 -14.24
CA SER A 152 3.18 -29.54 -13.11
C SER A 152 2.27 -29.18 -11.94
N THR A 153 1.79 -30.19 -11.22
CA THR A 153 0.91 -30.04 -10.05
C THR A 153 1.58 -30.49 -8.74
N GLU A 154 2.88 -30.80 -8.74
CA GLU A 154 3.59 -31.22 -7.52
C GLU A 154 3.93 -30.02 -6.60
N PRO A 155 3.61 -30.08 -5.30
CA PRO A 155 4.04 -29.08 -4.33
C PRO A 155 5.57 -28.97 -4.27
N GLY A 156 6.09 -27.78 -4.61
CA GLY A 156 7.53 -27.51 -4.68
C GLY A 156 8.11 -27.38 -6.10
N ALA A 157 7.31 -27.62 -7.14
CA ALA A 157 7.68 -27.23 -8.51
C ALA A 157 7.79 -25.70 -8.63
N SER A 158 8.96 -25.19 -9.02
CA SER A 158 9.28 -23.74 -8.97
C SER A 158 8.94 -22.95 -10.24
N CYS A 159 8.46 -23.61 -11.30
CA CYS A 159 8.15 -23.02 -12.60
C CYS A 159 6.74 -23.40 -13.05
N TYR A 160 5.94 -22.43 -13.52
CA TYR A 160 4.64 -22.67 -14.15
C TYR A 160 4.68 -22.37 -15.66
N SER A 161 3.90 -23.15 -16.42
CA SER A 161 3.52 -22.96 -17.84
C SER A 161 4.57 -22.37 -18.79
N THR A 162 5.24 -23.23 -19.56
CA THR A 162 5.93 -22.80 -20.79
C THR A 162 4.95 -22.73 -21.95
N THR A 163 4.50 -21.52 -22.30
CA THR A 163 3.73 -21.30 -23.53
C THR A 163 4.68 -21.10 -24.69
N VAL A 164 4.94 -22.13 -25.50
CA VAL A 164 5.66 -21.97 -26.78
C VAL A 164 4.66 -21.50 -27.82
N LYS A 165 4.73 -20.22 -28.21
CA LYS A 165 3.91 -19.68 -29.31
C LYS A 165 4.72 -19.67 -30.61
N SER A 166 4.84 -20.84 -31.24
CA SER A 166 5.47 -20.97 -32.55
C SER A 166 4.70 -20.15 -33.58
N SER A 167 5.38 -19.17 -34.17
CA SER A 167 4.86 -18.33 -35.25
C SER A 167 5.80 -18.42 -36.45
N THR A 168 5.40 -19.18 -37.47
CA THR A 168 6.17 -19.31 -38.72
C THR A 168 5.83 -18.13 -39.63
N ILE A 169 6.81 -17.25 -39.87
CA ILE A 169 6.68 -16.16 -40.83
C ILE A 169 7.44 -16.55 -42.10
N CYS A 170 6.74 -16.58 -43.23
CA CYS A 170 7.32 -16.82 -44.55
C CYS A 170 7.12 -15.57 -45.41
N GLU A 171 8.18 -15.04 -46.02
CA GLU A 171 8.08 -13.95 -46.98
C GLU A 171 8.02 -14.50 -48.42
N THR A 172 7.04 -14.02 -49.19
CA THR A 172 6.86 -14.40 -50.60
C THR A 172 6.99 -13.18 -51.49
N THR A 173 7.98 -13.21 -52.38
CA THR A 173 8.19 -12.18 -53.42
C THR A 173 8.17 -12.83 -54.79
N GLY A 174 6.98 -12.90 -55.38
CA GLY A 174 6.73 -13.61 -56.63
C GLY A 174 6.65 -15.13 -56.46
N PHE A 175 7.01 -15.87 -57.52
CA PHE A 175 6.85 -17.34 -57.60
C PHE A 175 7.91 -18.16 -56.83
N THR A 176 8.66 -17.54 -55.92
CA THR A 176 9.69 -18.20 -55.11
C THR A 176 9.56 -17.85 -53.64
N THR A 177 9.42 -18.87 -52.80
CA THR A 177 9.40 -18.73 -51.34
C THR A 177 10.81 -18.45 -50.83
N LEU A 178 11.03 -17.30 -50.19
CA LEU A 178 12.26 -17.08 -49.41
C LEU A 178 11.98 -17.44 -47.95
N THR A 179 12.80 -18.37 -47.44
CA THR A 179 13.03 -18.67 -46.01
C THR A 179 11.89 -18.35 -45.04
N CYS A 180 11.12 -19.39 -44.67
CA CYS A 180 10.28 -19.34 -43.48
C CYS A 180 11.13 -19.37 -42.20
N TYR A 181 10.87 -18.46 -41.27
CA TYR A 181 11.53 -18.41 -39.96
C TYR A 181 10.53 -18.80 -38.85
N ALA A 182 10.92 -19.72 -37.96
CA ALA A 182 10.11 -20.10 -36.81
C ALA A 182 10.46 -19.22 -35.60
N ALA A 183 9.57 -18.29 -35.25
CA ALA A 183 9.70 -17.50 -34.02
C ALA A 183 9.14 -18.30 -32.83
N ASN A 184 10.02 -18.93 -32.05
CA ASN A 184 9.66 -19.58 -30.79
C ASN A 184 9.79 -18.58 -29.64
N ILE A 185 8.67 -17.99 -29.22
CA ILE A 185 8.62 -17.22 -27.97
C ILE A 185 8.35 -18.18 -26.82
N THR A 186 9.24 -18.18 -25.83
CA THR A 186 9.13 -18.89 -24.55
C THR A 186 8.99 -17.88 -23.43
N SER A 187 7.82 -17.81 -22.79
CA SER A 187 7.65 -17.13 -21.50
C SER A 187 7.82 -18.13 -20.36
N SER A 188 8.54 -17.75 -19.31
CA SER A 188 8.66 -18.53 -18.07
C SER A 188 8.39 -17.62 -16.88
N THR A 189 7.48 -18.02 -15.99
CA THR A 189 7.14 -17.27 -14.77
C THR A 189 7.60 -18.02 -13.52
N CYS A 190 8.18 -17.25 -12.61
CA CYS A 190 8.64 -17.70 -11.30
C CYS A 190 7.53 -17.53 -10.26
N SER A 191 7.55 -18.33 -9.19
CA SER A 191 6.75 -18.08 -7.99
C SER A 191 7.11 -16.72 -7.35
N PRO A 192 6.17 -16.06 -6.64
CA PRO A 192 6.44 -14.81 -5.92
C PRO A 192 7.67 -14.91 -5.02
N GLY A 193 8.50 -13.86 -4.99
CA GLY A 193 9.78 -13.82 -4.27
C GLY A 193 10.98 -14.42 -5.03
N LEU A 194 10.77 -15.10 -6.17
CA LEU A 194 11.84 -15.66 -6.99
C LEU A 194 11.99 -14.90 -8.33
N LEU A 195 13.23 -14.72 -8.77
CA LEU A 195 13.58 -14.01 -10.00
C LEU A 195 14.08 -15.00 -11.07
N CYS A 196 13.44 -15.00 -12.23
CA CYS A 196 13.72 -15.91 -13.33
C CYS A 196 14.91 -15.40 -14.17
N THR A 197 15.98 -16.19 -14.26
CA THR A 197 17.14 -15.94 -15.13
C THR A 197 17.37 -17.09 -16.10
N THR A 198 17.95 -16.85 -17.27
CA THR A 198 18.36 -17.91 -18.21
C THR A 198 19.86 -18.10 -18.12
N GLN A 199 20.31 -19.30 -17.73
CA GLN A 199 21.72 -19.60 -17.55
C GLN A 199 22.43 -19.66 -18.91
N SER A 200 23.37 -18.73 -19.13
CA SER A 200 23.98 -18.46 -20.44
C SER A 200 24.90 -19.56 -20.98
N SER A 201 25.20 -20.60 -20.20
CA SER A 201 26.01 -21.75 -20.63
C SER A 201 25.20 -22.91 -21.23
N ASN A 202 23.87 -22.96 -21.00
CA ASN A 202 23.02 -24.09 -21.40
C ASN A 202 21.58 -23.70 -21.81
N GLY A 203 21.18 -22.43 -21.68
CA GLY A 203 19.83 -21.95 -22.01
C GLY A 203 18.75 -22.37 -21.00
N VAL A 204 19.11 -22.92 -19.85
CA VAL A 204 18.14 -23.35 -18.83
C VAL A 204 17.66 -22.15 -18.04
N THR A 205 16.34 -21.90 -18.02
CA THR A 205 15.72 -20.95 -17.09
C THR A 205 15.76 -21.50 -15.67
N VAL A 206 16.23 -20.70 -14.72
CA VAL A 206 16.36 -21.04 -13.30
C VAL A 206 15.70 -19.94 -12.45
N CYS A 207 14.96 -20.35 -11.43
CA CYS A 207 14.42 -19.45 -10.41
C CYS A 207 15.51 -19.21 -9.35
N MET A 208 15.87 -17.95 -9.11
CA MET A 208 16.80 -17.56 -8.05
C MET A 208 16.07 -16.86 -6.91
N GLU A 209 16.46 -17.16 -5.68
CA GLU A 209 15.96 -16.50 -4.47
C GLU A 209 16.66 -15.15 -4.29
N LEU A 210 15.89 -14.06 -4.16
CA LEU A 210 16.44 -12.71 -4.13
C LEU A 210 16.90 -12.33 -2.72
N GLN A 211 18.13 -12.70 -2.35
CA GLN A 211 18.80 -12.12 -1.18
C GLN A 211 19.26 -10.69 -1.48
N ASN A 212 18.36 -9.74 -1.26
CA ASN A 212 18.76 -8.35 -1.02
C ASN A 212 19.38 -8.27 0.39
N GLU A 213 20.60 -7.73 0.52
CA GLU A 213 21.11 -7.23 1.82
C GLU A 213 20.45 -5.90 2.25
N VAL A 214 19.32 -5.52 1.64
CA VAL A 214 18.36 -4.56 2.20
C VAL A 214 17.48 -5.31 3.20
N GLY A 215 18.08 -5.70 4.33
CA GLY A 215 17.41 -6.40 5.43
C GLY A 215 16.77 -7.72 5.01
N THR A 216 17.48 -8.84 5.20
CA THR A 216 16.84 -10.16 5.31
C THR A 216 15.61 -10.03 6.21
N ALA A 217 14.42 -10.34 5.69
CA ALA A 217 13.15 -10.02 6.33
C ALA A 217 13.21 -10.35 7.82
N VAL A 218 13.32 -9.30 8.65
CA VAL A 218 13.38 -9.48 10.09
C VAL A 218 12.05 -10.08 10.46
N THR A 219 12.05 -11.35 10.86
CA THR A 219 10.90 -11.98 11.51
C THR A 219 10.67 -11.17 12.77
N MET A 220 9.80 -10.16 12.65
CA MET A 220 9.73 -9.01 13.56
C MET A 220 9.71 -9.53 14.98
N SER A 221 10.80 -9.30 15.71
CA SER A 221 10.94 -9.73 17.10
C SER A 221 9.73 -9.16 17.84
N SER A 222 8.82 -10.04 18.27
CA SER A 222 7.44 -9.69 18.62
C SER A 222 7.43 -8.42 19.47
N LYS A 223 6.80 -7.36 18.95
CA LYS A 223 7.10 -5.98 19.37
C LYS A 223 7.09 -5.89 20.91
N PRO A 224 8.13 -5.33 21.53
CA PRO A 224 8.28 -5.33 22.98
C PRO A 224 7.00 -4.84 23.68
N SER A 225 6.45 -5.65 24.60
CA SER A 225 5.24 -5.27 25.36
C SER A 225 5.43 -3.94 26.10
N PHE A 226 4.34 -3.23 26.39
CA PHE A 226 4.36 -1.91 27.02
C PHE A 226 5.15 -1.90 28.33
N LYS A 227 5.12 -3.01 29.09
CA LYS A 227 5.84 -3.18 30.37
C LYS A 227 7.38 -3.23 30.25
N SER A 228 7.93 -3.35 29.04
CA SER A 228 9.37 -3.37 28.80
C SER A 228 9.97 -2.00 28.45
N LEU A 229 9.11 -1.04 28.09
CA LEU A 229 9.47 0.35 27.82
C LEU A 229 9.99 1.05 29.11
N PRO A 230 10.86 2.08 29.01
CA PRO A 230 11.48 2.58 27.79
C PRO A 230 12.48 1.59 27.20
N LEU A 231 12.68 1.53 25.88
CA LEU A 231 13.71 0.68 25.27
C LEU A 231 15.11 1.23 25.55
N ARG A 232 15.33 2.50 25.20
CA ARG A 232 16.57 3.23 25.54
C ARG A 232 16.49 3.76 26.96
N LYS A 233 17.26 3.15 27.87
CA LYS A 233 17.28 3.45 29.31
C LYS A 233 18.00 4.78 29.66
N ASP A 234 18.65 5.39 28.66
CA ASP A 234 19.21 6.74 28.68
C ASP A 234 18.20 7.83 28.25
N GLY A 235 17.04 7.45 27.71
CA GLY A 235 15.99 8.36 27.28
C GLY A 235 14.84 8.56 28.31
N PRO A 236 13.83 9.36 27.97
CA PRO A 236 12.64 9.63 28.79
C PRO A 236 11.82 8.36 29.09
N PRO A 237 10.94 8.40 30.11
CA PRO A 237 10.02 7.29 30.41
C PRO A 237 9.20 6.87 29.18
N GLY A 238 9.02 5.56 29.01
CA GLY A 238 8.12 5.01 27.99
C GLY A 238 8.63 5.00 26.54
N ASN A 239 9.78 5.60 26.22
CA ASN A 239 10.26 5.69 24.83
C ASN A 239 10.43 4.32 24.14
N ALA A 240 10.21 4.27 22.83
CA ALA A 240 10.49 3.11 21.97
C ALA A 240 11.69 3.37 21.03
N TRP A 241 12.61 4.24 21.45
CA TRP A 241 13.73 4.66 20.61
C TRP A 241 14.66 3.48 20.28
N GLY A 242 15.19 3.47 19.07
CA GLY A 242 15.96 2.35 18.52
C GLY A 242 15.15 1.12 18.09
N LEU A 243 13.82 1.07 18.26
CA LEU A 243 12.98 -0.10 17.87
C LEU A 243 13.17 -0.52 16.41
N PHE A 244 13.24 0.46 15.51
CA PHE A 244 13.52 0.27 14.08
C PHE A 244 14.93 0.76 13.68
N GLY A 245 15.81 0.95 14.67
CA GLY A 245 17.18 1.47 14.52
C GLY A 245 17.37 2.91 15.00
N ASP A 246 18.63 3.27 15.31
CA ASP A 246 18.99 4.59 15.87
C ASP A 246 18.88 5.76 14.88
N ASN A 247 18.70 5.46 13.58
CA ASN A 247 18.48 6.44 12.51
C ASN A 247 17.05 6.36 11.94
N ASP A 248 16.10 5.75 12.67
CA ASP A 248 14.70 5.75 12.27
C ASP A 248 14.07 7.14 12.45
N GLU A 249 13.31 7.56 11.43
CA GLU A 249 12.53 8.80 11.35
C GLU A 249 11.04 8.54 11.04
N CYS A 250 10.63 7.26 10.96
CA CYS A 250 9.30 6.81 10.56
C CYS A 250 8.52 6.13 11.70
N GLY A 251 9.19 5.65 12.75
CA GLY A 251 8.54 5.11 13.94
C GLY A 251 7.62 3.96 13.61
N MET A 252 6.38 4.01 14.09
CA MET A 252 5.38 2.97 13.90
C MET A 252 4.82 2.91 12.47
N LEU A 253 5.12 3.88 11.60
CA LEU A 253 4.91 3.72 10.14
C LEU A 253 5.84 2.65 9.52
N ASN A 254 6.81 2.12 10.26
CA ASN A 254 7.55 0.92 9.85
C ASN A 254 6.71 -0.38 10.00
N LEU A 255 5.57 -0.35 10.69
CA LEU A 255 4.59 -1.45 10.67
C LEU A 255 3.82 -1.56 9.34
N LEU A 256 3.83 -0.52 8.52
CA LEU A 256 3.24 -0.54 7.18
C LEU A 256 4.21 -1.22 6.20
N THR A 257 4.34 -2.54 6.32
CA THR A 257 5.18 -3.36 5.41
C THR A 257 4.49 -3.54 4.05
N PRO A 258 5.24 -3.86 2.97
CA PRO A 258 4.65 -4.12 1.65
C PRO A 258 3.54 -5.18 1.67
N GLU A 259 3.66 -6.19 2.53
CA GLU A 259 2.68 -7.27 2.70
C GLU A 259 1.41 -6.78 3.39
N ILE A 260 1.53 -5.93 4.41
CA ILE A 260 0.40 -5.32 5.11
C ILE A 260 -0.34 -4.33 4.21
N ILE A 261 0.39 -3.52 3.43
CA ILE A 261 -0.20 -2.60 2.43
C ILE A 261 -0.89 -3.38 1.30
N ALA A 262 -0.25 -4.44 0.77
CA ALA A 262 -0.85 -5.30 -0.25
C ALA A 262 -2.10 -6.04 0.27
N LYS A 263 -2.09 -6.47 1.54
CA LYS A 263 -3.27 -7.05 2.19
C LYS A 263 -4.39 -6.01 2.33
N ALA A 264 -4.07 -4.78 2.71
CA ALA A 264 -5.07 -3.71 2.87
C ALA A 264 -5.83 -3.39 1.57
N ALA A 265 -5.23 -3.62 0.39
CA ALA A 265 -5.93 -3.47 -0.88
C ALA A 265 -7.18 -4.37 -1.02
N SER A 266 -7.30 -5.46 -0.23
CA SER A 266 -8.51 -6.30 -0.18
C SER A 266 -9.71 -5.67 0.55
N GLU A 267 -9.52 -4.49 1.16
CA GLU A 267 -10.63 -3.64 1.58
C GLU A 267 -11.28 -2.87 0.42
N ILE A 268 -10.62 -2.74 -0.74
CA ILE A 268 -11.21 -2.13 -1.93
C ILE A 268 -12.08 -3.17 -2.64
N ARG A 269 -13.41 -3.02 -2.55
CA ARG A 269 -14.41 -3.98 -3.05
C ARG A 269 -15.45 -3.32 -3.96
N ASP A 270 -15.81 -2.06 -3.70
CA ASP A 270 -16.81 -1.32 -4.49
C ASP A 270 -16.28 0.01 -5.08
N GLY A 271 -15.10 0.47 -4.67
CA GLY A 271 -14.42 1.62 -5.26
C GLY A 271 -15.00 2.98 -4.89
N VAL A 272 -15.95 3.04 -3.94
CA VAL A 272 -16.37 4.31 -3.35
C VAL A 272 -15.20 4.92 -2.59
N ARG A 273 -14.99 6.23 -2.80
CA ARG A 273 -13.89 7.01 -2.24
C ARG A 273 -14.45 8.15 -1.40
N VAL A 274 -13.89 8.34 -0.22
CA VAL A 274 -14.27 9.40 0.72
C VAL A 274 -13.02 10.23 1.04
N SER A 275 -13.08 11.54 0.76
CA SER A 275 -12.09 12.50 1.25
C SER A 275 -12.23 12.63 2.76
N THR A 276 -11.11 12.60 3.50
CA THR A 276 -11.10 12.81 4.96
C THR A 276 -10.59 14.19 5.37
N ASP A 277 -10.26 15.04 4.39
CA ASP A 277 -9.79 16.41 4.61
C ASP A 277 -10.95 17.39 4.77
N TRP A 278 -11.04 18.00 5.95
CA TRP A 278 -11.90 19.14 6.27
C TRP A 278 -11.33 20.41 5.61
N PRO A 279 -12.14 21.24 4.91
CA PRO A 279 -11.61 22.33 4.09
C PRO A 279 -10.76 23.34 4.88
N LEU A 280 -9.60 23.73 4.32
CA LEU A 280 -8.60 24.57 4.98
C LEU A 280 -9.10 25.94 5.49
N ASN A 281 -10.28 26.38 5.05
CA ASN A 281 -10.93 27.63 5.44
C ASN A 281 -12.11 27.47 6.43
N ARG A 282 -12.41 26.27 6.95
CA ARG A 282 -13.51 26.07 7.91
C ARG A 282 -13.24 26.75 9.26
N MET A 283 -12.04 26.58 9.81
CA MET A 283 -11.61 27.27 11.03
C MET A 283 -11.12 28.69 10.69
N SER A 284 -12.06 29.60 10.46
CA SER A 284 -11.80 31.00 10.05
C SER A 284 -10.95 31.79 11.06
N LEU A 285 -11.06 31.43 12.34
CA LEU A 285 -10.20 31.88 13.44
C LEU A 285 -9.59 30.63 14.12
N PRO A 286 -8.37 30.22 13.72
CA PRO A 286 -7.71 29.07 14.33
C PRO A 286 -7.40 29.24 15.82
N CYS A 287 -7.65 28.17 16.58
CA CYS A 287 -7.30 28.08 18.00
C CYS A 287 -5.79 28.25 18.25
N PHE A 288 -5.43 28.48 19.53
CA PHE A 288 -4.04 28.63 19.99
C PHE A 288 -3.27 29.81 19.37
N GLY A 289 -3.96 30.79 18.76
CA GLY A 289 -3.34 31.92 18.08
C GLY A 289 -2.63 31.55 16.77
N ARG A 290 -2.98 30.40 16.16
CA ARG A 290 -2.48 29.97 14.85
C ARG A 290 -2.98 30.96 13.77
N ALA A 291 -2.18 31.17 12.71
CA ALA A 291 -2.51 32.17 11.69
C ALA A 291 -3.67 31.70 10.78
N PRO A 292 -4.69 32.55 10.53
CA PRO A 292 -5.84 32.18 9.72
C PRO A 292 -5.47 31.92 8.26
N PHE A 293 -6.18 30.99 7.63
CA PHE A 293 -6.03 30.62 6.23
C PHE A 293 -6.29 31.81 5.30
N LYS A 294 -5.42 31.97 4.29
CA LYS A 294 -5.57 32.94 3.19
C LYS A 294 -5.39 32.23 1.86
N HIS A 295 -6.23 32.60 0.90
CA HIS A 295 -6.19 32.14 -0.48
C HIS A 295 -6.35 33.37 -1.39
N GLU A 296 -5.33 33.63 -2.21
CA GLU A 296 -5.24 34.82 -3.07
C GLU A 296 -5.09 34.41 -4.54
N ILE A 297 -6.07 34.72 -5.39
CA ILE A 297 -6.08 34.33 -6.81
C ILE A 297 -5.53 35.47 -7.69
N THR A 298 -4.58 35.15 -8.56
CA THR A 298 -3.93 36.07 -9.50
C THR A 298 -4.22 35.71 -10.96
N THR A 299 -5.17 36.42 -11.59
CA THR A 299 -5.48 36.28 -13.01
C THR A 299 -4.42 36.95 -13.90
N LYS A 300 -3.88 36.21 -14.89
CA LYS A 300 -2.77 36.64 -15.78
C LYS A 300 -3.27 37.30 -17.07
N THR A 301 -4.10 38.33 -16.95
CA THR A 301 -4.67 39.06 -18.09
C THR A 301 -3.59 39.55 -19.07
N PRO A 302 -3.87 39.59 -20.40
CA PRO A 302 -5.11 39.24 -21.08
C PRO A 302 -5.33 37.73 -21.28
N ARG A 303 -4.46 36.85 -20.77
CA ARG A 303 -4.67 35.39 -20.86
C ARG A 303 -5.73 34.96 -19.85
N ALA A 304 -6.58 34.01 -20.25
CA ALA A 304 -7.54 33.34 -19.36
C ALA A 304 -6.82 32.26 -18.52
N VAL A 305 -5.95 32.70 -17.60
CA VAL A 305 -5.15 31.85 -16.71
C VAL A 305 -5.19 32.46 -15.31
N ASN A 306 -5.38 31.61 -14.30
CA ASN A 306 -5.28 31.97 -12.89
C ASN A 306 -4.16 31.15 -12.25
N ASP A 307 -3.30 31.80 -11.48
CA ASP A 307 -2.51 31.14 -10.43
C ASP A 307 -3.16 31.50 -9.08
N ASP A 308 -2.89 30.75 -8.03
CA ASP A 308 -3.26 31.10 -6.65
C ASP A 308 -2.04 31.14 -5.71
N THR A 309 -2.28 31.53 -4.46
CA THR A 309 -1.30 31.46 -3.37
C THR A 309 -2.04 31.17 -2.08
N LEU A 310 -1.59 30.14 -1.36
CA LEU A 310 -2.14 29.70 -0.08
C LEU A 310 -1.17 30.06 1.04
N THR A 311 -1.63 30.80 2.05
CA THR A 311 -0.88 31.04 3.29
C THR A 311 -1.69 30.52 4.46
N PHE A 312 -1.16 29.54 5.17
CA PHE A 312 -1.84 28.86 6.27
C PHE A 312 -0.83 28.32 7.27
N ASN A 313 -1.25 28.17 8.53
CA ASN A 313 -0.54 27.34 9.48
C ASN A 313 -0.96 25.86 9.26
N THR A 314 0.00 24.93 9.25
CA THR A 314 -0.25 23.51 8.92
C THR A 314 -1.02 22.74 9.99
N GLN A 315 -1.35 23.37 11.12
CA GLN A 315 -2.19 22.86 12.20
C GLN A 315 -3.54 23.63 12.33
N SER A 316 -4.14 24.08 11.22
CA SER A 316 -5.36 24.93 11.24
C SER A 316 -6.58 24.31 10.53
N SER A 317 -6.47 23.05 10.11
CA SER A 317 -7.57 22.19 9.64
C SER A 317 -7.11 20.73 9.82
N SER A 318 -7.68 19.77 9.09
CA SER A 318 -7.15 18.39 9.06
C SER A 318 -5.63 18.37 8.88
N GLN A 319 -4.94 17.65 9.75
CA GLN A 319 -3.49 17.70 9.89
C GLN A 319 -2.93 16.34 10.32
N TRP A 320 -1.75 15.95 9.82
CA TRP A 320 -0.84 15.04 10.51
C TRP A 320 0.25 15.84 11.19
N ASP A 321 0.45 15.62 12.49
CA ASP A 321 1.59 16.16 13.23
C ASP A 321 2.79 15.22 13.15
N GLY A 322 3.92 15.79 12.72
CA GLY A 322 5.19 15.11 12.56
C GLY A 322 5.97 14.98 13.86
N PHE A 323 7.02 14.18 13.85
CA PHE A 323 7.87 13.94 15.03
C PHE A 323 8.77 15.15 15.40
N ARG A 324 8.58 16.30 14.75
CA ARG A 324 9.11 17.62 15.13
C ARG A 324 8.08 18.49 15.86
N HIS A 325 6.80 18.10 15.91
CA HIS A 325 5.72 18.93 16.48
C HIS A 325 5.79 19.02 18.01
N TYR A 326 5.81 17.88 18.69
CA TYR A 326 5.79 17.82 20.16
C TYR A 326 7.01 17.06 20.70
N ALA A 327 7.52 17.52 21.83
CA ALA A 327 8.66 16.94 22.56
C ALA A 327 8.20 16.48 23.95
N TYR A 328 8.97 15.58 24.57
CA TYR A 328 8.90 15.39 26.03
C TYR A 328 9.18 16.73 26.72
N GLN A 329 8.22 17.29 27.47
CA GLN A 329 8.32 18.67 27.95
C GLN A 329 9.32 18.85 29.10
N LYS A 330 9.75 17.76 29.76
CA LYS A 330 10.77 17.80 30.81
C LYS A 330 12.19 17.67 30.23
N GLU A 331 12.43 16.70 29.36
CA GLU A 331 13.76 16.44 28.77
C GLU A 331 14.07 17.32 27.55
N LYS A 332 13.06 17.91 26.90
CA LYS A 332 13.17 18.68 25.64
C LYS A 332 13.83 17.89 24.49
N LEU A 333 13.44 16.61 24.39
CA LEU A 333 13.83 15.71 23.32
C LEU A 333 12.61 15.29 22.50
N TRP A 334 12.81 15.22 21.18
CA TRP A 334 11.87 14.70 20.20
C TRP A 334 12.17 13.22 19.89
N PHE A 335 11.47 12.63 18.92
CA PHE A 335 11.62 11.22 18.55
C PHE A 335 13.07 10.80 18.29
N ASN A 336 13.39 9.57 18.70
CA ASN A 336 14.73 8.96 18.63
C ASN A 336 15.84 9.78 19.33
N GLY A 337 15.47 10.61 20.33
CA GLY A 337 16.41 11.38 21.15
C GLY A 337 16.89 12.69 20.55
N LYS A 338 16.21 13.20 19.51
CA LYS A 338 16.65 14.41 18.79
C LYS A 338 16.47 15.68 19.61
N SER A 339 17.53 16.49 19.63
CA SER A 339 17.58 17.81 20.27
C SER A 339 16.99 18.91 19.39
N LEU A 340 16.59 20.03 19.98
CA LEU A 340 16.12 21.20 19.23
C LEU A 340 17.16 21.71 18.21
N ASP A 341 18.45 21.67 18.57
CA ASP A 341 19.52 22.14 17.68
C ASP A 341 19.73 21.21 16.48
N GLU A 342 19.60 19.88 16.65
CA GLU A 342 19.55 18.94 15.51
C GLU A 342 18.36 19.20 14.60
N LEU A 343 17.17 19.49 15.16
CA LEU A 343 16.01 19.86 14.36
C LEU A 343 16.26 21.18 13.62
N LEU A 344 16.73 22.24 14.29
CA LEU A 344 16.93 23.55 13.64
C LEU A 344 18.08 23.57 12.62
N SER A 345 18.99 22.58 12.65
CA SER A 345 20.11 22.47 11.70
C SER A 345 19.94 21.40 10.62
N SER A 346 18.85 20.62 10.62
CA SER A 346 18.62 19.55 9.64
C SER A 346 17.14 19.25 9.39
N ASP A 347 16.86 18.49 8.33
CA ASP A 347 15.49 18.04 7.98
C ASP A 347 14.99 16.86 8.84
N VAL A 348 15.78 16.40 9.83
CA VAL A 348 15.53 15.17 10.59
C VAL A 348 14.18 15.18 11.32
N ASN A 349 13.55 14.00 11.40
CA ASN A 349 12.19 13.77 11.93
C ASN A 349 11.07 14.49 11.14
N GLY A 350 11.39 15.07 9.98
CA GLY A 350 10.45 15.82 9.15
C GLY A 350 9.55 14.94 8.29
N ILE A 351 8.33 15.41 8.02
CA ILE A 351 7.30 14.68 7.28
C ILE A 351 7.75 14.20 5.87
N GLN A 352 8.77 14.83 5.27
CA GLN A 352 9.33 14.35 4.00
C GLN A 352 9.81 12.89 4.09
N ALA A 353 10.33 12.43 5.24
CA ALA A 353 10.81 11.06 5.43
C ALA A 353 9.68 10.03 5.23
N TRP A 354 8.46 10.36 5.66
CA TRP A 354 7.29 9.51 5.47
C TRP A 354 6.84 9.53 4.00
N VAL A 355 6.83 10.71 3.38
CA VAL A 355 6.47 10.89 1.97
C VAL A 355 7.45 10.16 1.04
N ASP A 356 8.74 10.15 1.37
CA ASP A 356 9.78 9.39 0.64
C ASP A 356 9.64 7.86 0.77
N ARG A 357 8.98 7.36 1.82
CA ARG A 357 8.58 5.95 1.94
C ARG A 357 7.22 5.62 1.28
N GLY A 358 6.55 6.59 0.67
CA GLY A 358 5.24 6.41 0.02
C GLY A 358 4.04 6.89 0.85
N GLY A 359 4.25 7.70 1.89
CA GLY A 359 3.20 8.32 2.69
C GLY A 359 2.62 7.40 3.77
N ILE A 360 1.38 7.70 4.18
CA ILE A 360 0.65 6.95 5.21
C ILE A 360 -0.45 6.16 4.49
N VAL A 361 -0.15 4.91 4.14
CA VAL A 361 -0.99 4.04 3.30
C VAL A 361 -1.14 2.67 3.96
N GLY A 362 -2.36 2.16 4.12
CA GLY A 362 -2.61 0.91 4.84
C GLY A 362 -4.11 0.60 5.00
N ARG A 363 -4.47 -0.21 6.01
CA ARG A 363 -5.88 -0.38 6.40
C ARG A 363 -6.25 0.67 7.43
N GLY A 364 -7.26 1.48 7.13
CA GLY A 364 -7.91 2.33 8.10
C GLY A 364 -9.03 1.56 8.83
N VAL A 365 -9.22 1.88 10.11
CA VAL A 365 -10.31 1.36 10.95
C VAL A 365 -10.95 2.51 11.72
N LEU A 366 -12.28 2.65 11.66
CA LEU A 366 -13.01 3.75 12.32
C LEU A 366 -13.75 3.27 13.57
N LEU A 367 -13.53 3.94 14.71
CA LEU A 367 -14.39 3.87 15.89
C LEU A 367 -15.30 5.11 15.93
N ASP A 368 -16.58 4.90 15.70
CA ASP A 368 -17.58 5.95 15.62
C ASP A 368 -18.31 6.15 16.96
N TYR A 369 -17.57 6.70 17.92
CA TYR A 369 -18.09 7.08 19.23
C TYR A 369 -19.29 8.02 19.12
N ALA A 370 -19.31 8.95 18.16
CA ALA A 370 -20.41 9.88 17.97
C ALA A 370 -21.74 9.16 17.63
N SER A 371 -21.74 8.24 16.67
CA SER A 371 -22.95 7.47 16.33
C SER A 371 -23.32 6.46 17.41
N TRP A 372 -22.34 5.91 18.14
CA TRP A 372 -22.58 5.03 19.29
C TRP A 372 -23.22 5.80 20.45
N ALA A 373 -22.74 7.00 20.76
CA ALA A 373 -23.28 7.87 21.80
C ALA A 373 -24.73 8.27 21.48
N ASP A 374 -25.01 8.70 20.25
CA ASP A 374 -26.37 9.00 19.78
C ASP A 374 -27.32 7.80 20.01
N LYS A 375 -26.90 6.59 19.60
CA LYS A 375 -27.68 5.34 19.75
C LYS A 375 -27.90 4.93 21.21
N ASN A 376 -26.98 5.28 22.11
CA ASN A 376 -27.09 5.03 23.54
C ASN A 376 -27.73 6.19 24.33
N ASN A 377 -28.22 7.24 23.66
CA ASN A 377 -28.78 8.46 24.27
C ASN A 377 -27.78 9.25 25.15
N ILE A 378 -26.49 9.17 24.83
CA ILE A 378 -25.41 9.90 25.50
C ILE A 378 -25.21 11.24 24.81
N THR A 379 -25.50 12.33 25.51
CA THR A 379 -25.30 13.70 24.98
C THR A 379 -23.82 13.99 24.76
N LEU A 380 -23.41 14.16 23.50
CA LEU A 380 -22.08 14.65 23.16
C LEU A 380 -21.88 16.09 23.66
N THR A 381 -20.70 16.37 24.21
CA THR A 381 -20.28 17.72 24.60
C THR A 381 -18.88 18.03 24.02
N PRO A 382 -18.73 18.24 22.70
CA PRO A 382 -17.40 18.31 22.07
C PRO A 382 -16.54 19.49 22.51
N PHE A 383 -17.17 20.56 23.02
CA PHE A 383 -16.52 21.77 23.55
C PHE A 383 -16.45 21.78 25.09
N GLU A 384 -16.47 20.61 25.72
CA GLU A 384 -16.20 20.43 27.15
C GLU A 384 -15.03 19.46 27.33
N THR A 385 -14.21 19.68 28.35
CA THR A 385 -13.13 18.75 28.74
C THR A 385 -13.73 17.47 29.32
N LYS A 386 -14.02 16.51 28.46
CA LYS A 386 -14.42 15.14 28.79
C LYS A 386 -13.52 14.14 28.08
N SER A 387 -13.41 12.94 28.65
CA SER A 387 -12.44 11.93 28.25
C SER A 387 -13.15 10.66 27.81
N ILE A 388 -12.87 10.21 26.58
CA ILE A 388 -13.31 8.91 26.07
C ILE A 388 -12.30 7.86 26.56
N THR A 389 -12.77 6.98 27.43
CA THR A 389 -11.93 5.92 28.03
C THR A 389 -11.71 4.76 27.05
N VAL A 390 -10.68 3.96 27.32
CA VAL A 390 -10.43 2.71 26.57
C VAL A 390 -11.60 1.73 26.69
N SER A 391 -12.29 1.66 27.84
CA SER A 391 -13.47 0.78 27.98
C SER A 391 -14.57 1.17 26.98
N THR A 392 -14.85 2.46 26.85
CA THR A 392 -15.84 2.96 25.88
C THR A 392 -15.36 2.81 24.43
N LEU A 393 -14.07 2.96 24.12
CA LEU A 393 -13.55 2.63 22.78
C LEU A 393 -13.70 1.13 22.44
N LYS A 394 -13.55 0.23 23.43
CA LYS A 394 -13.81 -1.22 23.29
C LYS A 394 -15.31 -1.49 23.09
N GLU A 395 -16.20 -0.84 23.85
CA GLU A 395 -17.67 -0.94 23.69
C GLU A 395 -18.14 -0.47 22.30
N VAL A 396 -17.54 0.62 21.78
CA VAL A 396 -17.75 1.08 20.40
C VAL A 396 -17.30 0.00 19.41
N ALA A 397 -16.07 -0.51 19.54
CA ALA A 397 -15.52 -1.53 18.65
C ALA A 397 -16.37 -2.83 18.65
N GLU A 398 -16.81 -3.30 19.81
CA GLU A 398 -17.67 -4.46 19.98
C GLU A 398 -19.04 -4.25 19.30
N SER A 399 -19.71 -3.11 19.56
CA SER A 399 -21.00 -2.77 18.93
C SER A 399 -20.93 -2.68 17.40
N GLN A 400 -19.74 -2.39 16.86
CA GLN A 400 -19.46 -2.29 15.44
C GLN A 400 -18.97 -3.62 14.81
N GLY A 401 -18.66 -4.65 15.61
CA GLY A 401 -17.94 -5.84 15.14
C GLY A 401 -16.52 -5.55 14.61
N THR A 402 -15.90 -4.47 15.06
CA THR A 402 -14.59 -4.00 14.56
C THR A 402 -13.45 -4.79 15.18
N THR A 403 -12.50 -5.24 14.35
CA THR A 403 -11.30 -5.95 14.79
C THR A 403 -10.04 -5.26 14.27
N PHE A 404 -9.06 -5.12 15.18
CA PHE A 404 -7.78 -4.49 14.92
C PHE A 404 -6.74 -5.51 14.44
N GLN A 405 -5.76 -5.06 13.68
CA GLN A 405 -4.62 -5.84 13.19
C GLN A 405 -3.35 -4.98 13.21
N GLN A 406 -2.18 -5.61 13.23
CA GLN A 406 -0.89 -4.93 13.15
C GLN A 406 -0.82 -4.02 11.91
N GLY A 407 -0.39 -2.77 12.12
CA GLY A 407 -0.25 -1.76 11.08
C GLY A 407 -1.54 -0.98 10.76
N ASP A 408 -2.61 -1.18 11.54
CA ASP A 408 -3.85 -0.41 11.36
C ASP A 408 -3.64 1.09 11.60
N ILE A 409 -4.36 1.90 10.83
CA ILE A 409 -4.48 3.35 11.03
C ILE A 409 -5.82 3.58 11.73
N LEU A 410 -5.76 3.94 13.01
CA LEU A 410 -6.96 4.11 13.85
C LEU A 410 -7.57 5.48 13.62
N PHE A 411 -8.86 5.53 13.27
CA PHE A 411 -9.66 6.75 13.21
C PHE A 411 -10.69 6.73 14.35
N ILE A 412 -10.89 7.85 15.05
CA ILE A 412 -11.91 7.98 16.09
C ILE A 412 -12.78 9.21 15.78
N ARG A 413 -14.09 8.99 15.56
CA ARG A 413 -15.06 10.07 15.38
C ARG A 413 -15.75 10.38 16.70
N THR A 414 -15.33 11.47 17.32
CA THR A 414 -15.89 12.04 18.55
C THR A 414 -17.15 12.87 18.29
N GLY A 415 -17.32 13.39 17.07
CA GLY A 415 -18.41 14.27 16.69
C GLY A 415 -18.09 15.75 16.91
N TRP A 416 -16.81 16.12 16.94
CA TRP A 416 -16.34 17.50 17.11
C TRP A 416 -16.54 18.34 15.85
N VAL A 417 -16.07 17.89 14.68
CA VAL A 417 -16.35 18.56 13.38
C VAL A 417 -17.87 18.69 13.17
N ARG A 418 -18.61 17.63 13.49
CA ARG A 418 -20.08 17.55 13.45
C ARG A 418 -20.80 18.58 14.34
N ALA A 419 -20.12 19.14 15.33
CA ALA A 419 -20.62 20.21 16.17
C ALA A 419 -20.08 21.58 15.74
N TYR A 420 -18.81 21.68 15.35
CA TYR A 420 -18.20 22.94 14.89
C TYR A 420 -18.89 23.46 13.64
N ASP A 421 -19.20 22.60 12.67
CA ASP A 421 -19.92 22.99 11.44
C ASP A 421 -21.40 23.40 11.66
N LYS A 422 -21.86 23.46 12.91
CA LYS A 422 -23.18 24.00 13.32
C LYS A 422 -23.10 25.30 14.11
N LEU A 423 -21.90 25.74 14.51
CA LEU A 423 -21.71 26.98 15.26
C LEU A 423 -21.91 28.21 14.34
N SER A 424 -22.36 29.31 14.94
CA SER A 424 -22.32 30.64 14.32
C SER A 424 -20.91 31.26 14.39
N ASP A 425 -20.65 32.28 13.57
CA ASP A 425 -19.35 32.97 13.54
C ASP A 425 -18.95 33.55 14.91
N ASP A 426 -19.91 34.04 15.70
CA ASP A 426 -19.68 34.54 17.06
C ASP A 426 -19.35 33.43 18.07
N GLU A 427 -19.92 32.22 17.91
CA GLU A 427 -19.59 31.05 18.72
C GLU A 427 -18.22 30.48 18.34
N CYS A 428 -17.92 30.37 17.04
CA CYS A 428 -16.59 30.01 16.52
C CYS A 428 -15.51 30.95 17.04
N LYS A 429 -15.78 32.27 17.03
CA LYS A 429 -14.90 33.28 17.61
C LYS A 429 -14.76 33.11 19.12
N THR A 430 -15.87 32.91 19.83
CA THR A 430 -15.85 32.68 21.29
C THR A 430 -14.99 31.47 21.64
N LEU A 431 -15.07 30.39 20.85
CA LEU A 431 -14.23 29.20 21.00
C LEU A 431 -12.73 29.49 20.73
N ALA A 432 -12.43 30.32 19.72
CA ALA A 432 -11.05 30.72 19.39
C ALA A 432 -10.43 31.71 20.41
N ASP A 433 -11.24 32.55 21.06
CA ASP A 433 -10.80 33.51 22.09
C ASP A 433 -10.42 32.83 23.43
N TYR A 434 -10.71 31.53 23.62
CA TYR A 434 -10.19 30.78 24.78
C TYR A 434 -8.67 30.56 24.66
N LYS A 435 -7.91 31.07 25.64
CA LYS A 435 -6.47 30.79 25.78
C LYS A 435 -6.13 29.30 25.82
N VAL A 436 -7.03 28.48 26.37
CA VAL A 436 -6.95 27.02 26.36
C VAL A 436 -8.37 26.52 26.06
N PRO A 437 -8.72 26.25 24.79
CA PRO A 437 -10.09 25.88 24.41
C PRO A 437 -10.41 24.46 24.90
N PRO A 438 -11.54 24.24 25.60
CA PRO A 438 -11.92 22.89 26.03
C PRO A 438 -12.31 22.00 24.83
N ALA A 439 -11.88 20.73 24.85
CA ALA A 439 -12.25 19.74 23.85
C ALA A 439 -12.47 18.35 24.45
N HIS A 440 -13.47 17.64 23.91
CA HIS A 440 -13.69 16.22 24.16
C HIS A 440 -12.71 15.40 23.31
N GLY A 441 -11.98 14.49 23.93
CA GLY A 441 -10.99 13.65 23.25
C GLY A 441 -10.69 12.38 24.04
N ILE A 442 -9.61 11.68 23.69
CA ILE A 442 -9.24 10.41 24.34
C ILE A 442 -8.66 10.65 25.74
N GLU A 443 -8.89 9.72 26.67
CA GLU A 443 -8.33 9.80 28.02
C GLU A 443 -6.80 9.68 28.05
N SER A 444 -6.10 10.67 28.62
CA SER A 444 -4.65 10.62 28.89
C SER A 444 -4.37 9.71 30.10
N SER A 445 -4.26 8.39 29.89
CA SER A 445 -4.04 7.39 30.95
C SER A 445 -3.08 6.26 30.56
N GLU A 446 -2.56 5.55 31.57
CA GLU A 446 -1.74 4.35 31.35
C GLU A 446 -2.52 3.25 30.61
N GLU A 447 -3.85 3.15 30.77
CA GLU A 447 -4.64 2.18 29.98
C GLU A 447 -4.69 2.59 28.51
N THR A 448 -4.93 3.87 28.20
CA THR A 448 -4.92 4.37 26.81
C THR A 448 -3.59 4.11 26.14
N LEU A 449 -2.48 4.48 26.78
CA LEU A 449 -1.14 4.26 26.27
C LEU A 449 -0.86 2.77 26.08
N ARG A 450 -1.19 1.94 27.09
CA ARG A 450 -1.05 0.47 27.00
C ARG A 450 -1.89 -0.11 25.87
N TRP A 451 -3.12 0.35 25.68
CA TRP A 451 -4.00 -0.17 24.62
C TRP A 451 -3.51 0.24 23.23
N LEU A 452 -3.22 1.53 23.00
CA LEU A 452 -2.67 2.00 21.72
C LEU A 452 -1.37 1.28 21.34
N TRP A 453 -0.51 1.00 22.34
CA TRP A 453 0.69 0.21 22.13
C TRP A 453 0.39 -1.26 21.81
N GLU A 454 -0.34 -1.98 22.66
CA GLU A 454 -0.55 -3.43 22.52
C GLU A 454 -1.57 -3.79 21.39
N GLN A 455 -2.03 -2.83 20.59
CA GLN A 455 -2.82 -3.05 19.36
C GLN A 455 -2.03 -2.83 18.05
N ASP A 456 -0.76 -2.42 18.12
CA ASP A 456 0.12 -2.25 16.95
C ASP A 456 -0.42 -1.28 15.87
N PHE A 457 -1.05 -0.18 16.28
CA PHE A 457 -1.43 0.90 15.37
C PHE A 457 -0.20 1.60 14.77
N ALA A 458 -0.24 1.87 13.46
CA ALA A 458 0.82 2.60 12.76
C ALA A 458 0.70 4.13 12.93
N ALA A 459 -0.54 4.64 13.02
CA ALA A 459 -0.90 6.05 13.22
C ALA A 459 -2.31 6.14 13.86
N VAL A 460 -2.61 7.27 14.51
CA VAL A 460 -3.94 7.54 15.12
C VAL A 460 -4.48 8.88 14.63
N ALA A 461 -5.77 8.96 14.31
CA ALA A 461 -6.42 10.16 13.77
C ALA A 461 -7.82 10.37 14.37
N GLY A 462 -8.30 11.62 14.41
CA GLY A 462 -9.63 11.97 14.91
C GLY A 462 -10.18 13.27 14.34
N ASP A 463 -11.46 13.54 14.62
CA ASP A 463 -12.15 14.78 14.22
C ASP A 463 -12.05 15.89 15.27
N GLN A 464 -11.58 15.57 16.48
CA GLN A 464 -11.27 16.52 17.54
C GLN A 464 -9.89 17.18 17.36
N PRO A 465 -9.71 18.43 17.85
CA PRO A 465 -8.39 19.00 18.10
C PRO A 465 -7.75 18.35 19.33
N SER A 466 -6.42 18.46 19.46
CA SER A 466 -5.63 17.95 20.59
C SER A 466 -5.59 16.43 20.78
N MET A 467 -6.30 15.61 19.96
CA MET A 467 -6.43 14.14 20.05
C MET A 467 -6.96 13.62 21.41
N GLU A 468 -6.19 13.79 22.47
CA GLU A 468 -6.63 13.62 23.85
C GLU A 468 -7.59 14.72 24.32
N ALA A 469 -8.31 14.44 25.40
CA ALA A 469 -9.21 15.39 26.03
C ALA A 469 -8.45 16.60 26.55
N TRP A 470 -8.91 17.81 26.23
CA TRP A 470 -8.16 19.04 26.44
C TRP A 470 -8.91 20.05 27.35
N PRO A 471 -8.27 20.66 28.37
CA PRO A 471 -6.90 20.44 28.86
C PRO A 471 -6.66 19.02 29.39
N CYS A 472 -5.48 18.46 29.09
CA CYS A 472 -5.05 17.13 29.51
C CYS A 472 -5.21 16.91 31.02
N GLN A 473 -5.88 15.81 31.42
CA GLN A 473 -6.25 15.55 32.82
C GLN A 473 -5.11 14.94 33.64
N ASN A 474 -4.17 14.24 32.99
CA ASN A 474 -2.96 13.74 33.63
C ASN A 474 -1.75 13.84 32.69
N THR A 475 -0.88 14.81 32.97
CA THR A 475 0.30 15.11 32.15
C THR A 475 1.40 14.05 32.20
N ASP A 476 1.36 13.09 33.13
CA ASP A 476 2.30 11.96 33.12
C ASP A 476 2.03 11.01 31.93
N TYR A 477 0.81 11.05 31.39
CA TYR A 477 0.33 10.22 30.27
C TYR A 477 -0.13 11.07 29.07
N PHE A 478 0.46 12.26 28.90
CA PHE A 478 0.16 13.20 27.82
C PHE A 478 0.39 12.51 26.45
N LEU A 479 -0.68 12.21 25.71
CA LEU A 479 -0.60 11.37 24.50
C LEU A 479 0.34 11.97 23.45
N HIS A 480 0.34 13.29 23.31
CA HIS A 480 1.29 14.03 22.48
C HIS A 480 2.77 13.68 22.73
N GLU A 481 3.21 13.57 23.99
CA GLU A 481 4.61 13.22 24.31
C GLU A 481 4.90 11.76 23.94
N TRP A 482 4.04 10.85 24.39
CA TRP A 482 4.25 9.41 24.26
C TRP A 482 4.14 8.92 22.81
N LEU A 483 3.15 9.42 22.05
CA LEU A 483 2.93 9.02 20.67
C LEU A 483 3.99 9.63 19.75
N LEU A 484 4.13 10.95 19.71
CA LEU A 484 5.02 11.63 18.75
C LEU A 484 6.50 11.50 19.15
N ALA A 485 6.87 11.89 20.38
CA ALA A 485 8.26 11.88 20.82
C ALA A 485 8.68 10.51 21.38
N GLY A 486 7.79 9.77 22.04
CA GLY A 486 8.09 8.47 22.63
C GLY A 486 8.21 7.34 21.61
N TRP A 487 7.19 7.17 20.76
CA TRP A 487 7.05 5.97 19.91
C TRP A 487 7.14 6.21 18.42
N GLY A 488 6.95 7.45 17.97
CA GLY A 488 6.80 7.75 16.55
C GLY A 488 5.49 7.20 15.98
N ILE A 489 4.38 7.38 16.69
CA ILE A 489 3.02 7.24 16.15
C ILE A 489 2.55 8.63 15.70
N PRO A 490 2.29 8.87 14.40
CA PRO A 490 1.70 10.11 13.93
C PRO A 490 0.32 10.36 14.54
N ILE A 491 0.07 11.60 14.95
CA ILE A 491 -1.23 12.08 15.41
C ILE A 491 -1.91 12.82 14.27
N GLY A 492 -3.17 12.47 14.00
CA GLY A 492 -4.06 13.14 13.07
C GLY A 492 -5.16 13.89 13.80
N GLU A 493 -5.32 15.19 13.53
CA GLU A 493 -6.38 16.00 14.15
C GLU A 493 -7.33 16.58 13.09
N LEU A 494 -8.54 16.94 13.50
CA LEU A 494 -9.53 17.68 12.70
C LEU A 494 -9.89 17.01 11.36
N PHE A 495 -9.86 15.68 11.26
CA PHE A 495 -10.30 14.94 10.06
C PHE A 495 -11.83 15.06 9.88
N ASP A 496 -12.29 15.23 8.64
CA ASP A 496 -13.72 15.07 8.33
C ASP A 496 -14.07 13.57 8.23
N LEU A 497 -14.71 13.07 9.29
CA LEU A 497 -15.15 11.68 9.39
C LEU A 497 -16.67 11.54 9.15
N GLU A 498 -17.38 12.62 8.77
CA GLU A 498 -18.84 12.61 8.60
C GLU A 498 -19.30 11.79 7.41
N ALA A 499 -18.61 11.90 6.28
CA ALA A 499 -18.91 11.09 5.09
C ALA A 499 -18.43 9.63 5.27
N LEU A 500 -17.33 9.43 5.99
CA LEU A 500 -16.72 8.13 6.23
C LEU A 500 -17.61 7.26 7.12
N SER A 501 -18.08 7.81 8.24
CA SER A 501 -19.05 7.17 9.15
C SER A 501 -20.27 6.62 8.40
N LYS A 502 -20.86 7.42 7.50
CA LYS A 502 -22.05 7.05 6.73
C LYS A 502 -21.79 5.92 5.74
N GLU A 503 -20.64 5.93 5.05
CA GLU A 503 -20.27 4.84 4.13
C GLU A 503 -19.80 3.57 4.86
N CYS A 504 -19.27 3.66 6.08
CA CYS A 504 -19.04 2.50 6.97
C CYS A 504 -20.37 1.86 7.41
N GLU A 505 -21.30 2.67 7.97
CA GLU A 505 -22.59 2.19 8.49
C GLU A 505 -23.42 1.52 7.39
N LYS A 506 -23.51 2.13 6.21
CA LYS A 506 -24.16 1.62 4.99
C LYS A 506 -23.67 0.22 4.56
N ARG A 507 -22.44 -0.17 4.95
CA ARG A 507 -21.83 -1.48 4.65
C ARG A 507 -21.83 -2.45 5.83
N GLY A 508 -22.16 -1.99 7.04
CA GLY A 508 -21.87 -2.73 8.27
C GLY A 508 -20.37 -3.04 8.45
N ARG A 509 -19.48 -2.24 7.84
CA ARG A 509 -18.03 -2.48 7.80
C ARG A 509 -17.29 -1.19 8.14
N TRP A 510 -16.48 -1.24 9.19
CA TRP A 510 -15.75 -0.10 9.72
C TRP A 510 -14.25 -0.11 9.35
N SER A 511 -13.88 -0.96 8.38
CA SER A 511 -12.55 -1.04 7.76
C SER A 511 -12.57 -0.62 6.30
N PHE A 512 -11.49 0.02 5.86
CA PHE A 512 -11.30 0.55 4.51
C PHE A 512 -9.82 0.59 4.15
N PHE A 513 -9.49 0.66 2.86
CA PHE A 513 -8.14 1.03 2.45
C PHE A 513 -7.98 2.54 2.65
N PHE A 514 -6.88 2.98 3.25
CA PHE A 514 -6.60 4.39 3.45
C PHE A 514 -5.28 4.78 2.77
N SER A 515 -5.27 5.95 2.13
CA SER A 515 -4.08 6.55 1.55
C SER A 515 -4.04 8.03 1.88
N SER A 516 -2.94 8.48 2.48
CA SER A 516 -2.64 9.88 2.75
C SER A 516 -1.24 10.21 2.26
N MET A 517 -1.15 11.29 1.48
CA MET A 517 0.10 11.80 0.91
C MET A 517 0.34 13.25 1.35
N PRO A 518 0.98 13.45 2.52
CA PRO A 518 1.36 14.76 3.03
C PRO A 518 2.18 15.60 2.06
N LEU A 519 2.21 16.92 2.29
CA LEU A 519 3.07 17.86 1.57
C LEU A 519 4.55 17.52 1.81
N LYS A 520 5.31 17.35 0.72
CA LYS A 520 6.74 17.02 0.77
C LYS A 520 7.60 18.24 1.12
N VAL A 521 7.51 18.68 2.37
CA VAL A 521 8.29 19.78 2.94
C VAL A 521 9.47 19.21 3.74
N PRO A 522 10.74 19.42 3.33
CA PRO A 522 11.90 19.08 4.14
C PRO A 522 11.85 19.77 5.51
N GLY A 523 12.10 19.01 6.58
CA GLY A 523 11.91 19.47 7.96
C GLY A 523 10.45 19.74 8.33
N GLY A 524 9.48 19.24 7.55
CA GLY A 524 8.05 19.50 7.75
C GLY A 524 7.57 19.09 9.15
N VAL A 525 7.04 20.05 9.92
CA VAL A 525 6.60 19.84 11.31
C VAL A 525 5.22 19.20 11.39
N ALA A 526 4.31 19.60 10.50
CA ALA A 526 2.98 19.03 10.31
C ALA A 526 2.52 19.33 8.87
N SER A 527 1.49 18.64 8.39
CA SER A 527 0.95 18.82 7.03
C SER A 527 -0.54 18.48 6.98
N PRO A 528 -1.33 19.13 6.10
CA PRO A 528 -2.60 18.58 5.64
C PRO A 528 -2.42 17.12 5.16
N PRO A 529 -3.39 16.22 5.42
CA PRO A 529 -3.21 14.80 5.17
C PRO A 529 -3.37 14.42 3.70
N ASN A 530 -4.23 15.09 2.91
CA ASN A 530 -4.58 14.67 1.55
C ASN A 530 -4.99 13.18 1.58
N GLY A 531 -5.94 12.88 2.46
CA GLY A 531 -6.38 11.55 2.88
C GLY A 531 -7.65 11.10 2.14
N VAL A 532 -7.60 9.87 1.65
CA VAL A 532 -8.74 9.20 1.02
C VAL A 532 -8.93 7.80 1.58
N ALA A 533 -10.16 7.53 2.03
CA ALA A 533 -10.64 6.19 2.36
C ALA A 533 -11.32 5.56 1.15
N ILE A 534 -11.12 4.25 0.93
CA ILE A 534 -11.59 3.50 -0.24
C ILE A 534 -12.20 2.16 0.19
N PHE A 535 -13.39 1.85 -0.31
CA PHE A 535 -14.21 0.67 0.06
C PHE A 535 -14.35 -0.38 -1.04
#